data_AF-A0A7L1GGZ8-F1
#
_entry.id   AF-A0A7L1GGZ8-F1
#
_cell.length_a   1.000
_cell.length_b   1.000
_cell.length_c   1.000
_cell.angle_alpha   90.00
_cell.angle_beta   90.00
_cell.angle_gamma   90.00
#
_symmetry.space_group_name_H-M   'P 1'
#
loop_
_entity.id
_entity.type
_entity.pdbx_description
1 polymer ?
#
loop_
_entity_poly.entity_id
_entity_poly.type
_entity_poly.pdbx_seq_one_letter_code
_entity_poly.pdbx_strand_id
1 'polypeptide(L)'
;MAVLAPPQPHLQHGNLVLLILLTALATTCACHHPRPLDTTFPWDSLQLLQTMAPSPTQPCQHQQVHTLSNTLLHKSHPQQAATIALRILQHLFAIFSSPGTPQHWDARAQHELLNNLHHHIHHLEQCLPANGMLSKSKTLRNLWLSIDKYFRRIQDFLHTHNYSTCAWDYIRLHAHVCLQYMGTLIRQMK
;
A
#
# COMPACT_ATOMS: atom_id res chain seq x y z
N MET A 1 -65.92 25.43 17.49
CA MET A 1 -65.01 24.54 16.71
C MET A 1 -63.71 25.30 16.51
N ALA A 2 -62.63 24.92 17.21
CA ALA A 2 -61.31 25.53 17.04
C ALA A 2 -60.43 24.52 16.31
N VAL A 3 -59.88 24.93 15.16
CA VAL A 3 -59.03 24.11 14.29
C VAL A 3 -57.60 24.15 14.82
N LEU A 4 -57.04 22.99 15.16
CA LEU A 4 -55.62 22.79 15.49
C LEU A 4 -54.76 22.95 14.23
N ALA A 5 -53.76 23.82 14.29
CA ALA A 5 -52.71 23.91 13.27
C ALA A 5 -51.71 22.74 13.41
N PRO A 6 -51.18 22.17 12.32
CA PRO A 6 -50.23 21.06 12.38
C PRO A 6 -48.81 21.55 12.69
N PRO A 7 -47.96 20.73 13.34
CA PRO A 7 -46.59 21.10 13.68
C PRO A 7 -45.68 21.06 12.43
N GLN A 8 -44.87 22.10 12.29
CA GLN A 8 -43.90 22.28 11.21
C GLN A 8 -42.70 21.31 11.32
N PRO A 9 -42.24 20.68 10.22
CA PRO A 9 -41.14 19.70 10.24
C PRO A 9 -39.80 20.35 9.85
N HIS A 10 -39.34 21.37 10.58
CA HIS A 10 -38.08 22.06 10.23
C HIS A 10 -36.82 21.50 10.92
N LEU A 11 -36.96 20.68 11.97
CA LEU A 11 -35.82 20.20 12.77
C LEU A 11 -35.06 18.99 12.18
N GLN A 12 -35.67 18.22 11.28
CA GLN A 12 -35.06 17.01 10.70
C GLN A 12 -34.00 17.35 9.64
N HIS A 13 -34.24 18.39 8.84
CA HIS A 13 -33.34 18.81 7.75
C HIS A 13 -32.06 19.45 8.26
N GLY A 14 -32.13 20.22 9.36
CA GLY A 14 -30.95 20.81 10.00
C GLY A 14 -29.99 19.75 10.52
N ASN A 15 -30.51 18.68 11.14
CA ASN A 15 -29.71 17.56 11.61
C ASN A 15 -29.07 16.77 10.47
N LEU A 16 -29.79 16.56 9.36
CA LEU A 16 -29.26 15.86 8.20
C LEU A 16 -28.15 16.66 7.50
N VAL A 17 -28.35 17.97 7.31
CA VAL A 17 -27.34 18.86 6.72
C VAL A 17 -26.12 18.98 7.64
N LEU A 18 -26.31 19.06 8.94
CA LEU A 18 -25.22 19.06 9.92
C LEU A 18 -24.45 17.73 9.90
N LEU A 19 -25.13 16.58 9.82
CA LEU A 19 -24.48 15.26 9.67
C LEU A 19 -23.71 15.16 8.34
N ILE A 20 -24.25 15.68 7.24
CA ILE A 20 -23.57 15.71 5.94
C ILE A 20 -22.34 16.64 6.00
N LEU A 21 -22.44 17.79 6.67
CA LEU A 21 -21.32 18.72 6.85
C LEU A 21 -20.25 18.15 7.79
N LEU A 22 -20.63 17.47 8.87
CA LEU A 22 -19.71 16.82 9.80
C LEU A 22 -19.00 15.62 9.16
N THR A 23 -19.69 14.84 8.32
CA THR A 23 -19.07 13.74 7.56
C THR A 23 -18.18 14.28 6.44
N ALA A 24 -18.57 15.37 5.77
CA ALA A 24 -17.72 16.09 4.82
C ALA A 24 -16.49 16.73 5.48
N LEU A 25 -16.62 17.31 6.69
CA LEU A 25 -15.48 17.83 7.45
C LEU A 25 -14.57 16.70 7.96
N ALA A 26 -15.13 15.60 8.45
CA ALA A 26 -14.35 14.45 8.90
C ALA A 26 -13.56 13.81 7.74
N THR A 27 -14.16 13.72 6.56
CA THR A 27 -13.50 13.17 5.36
C THR A 27 -12.47 14.13 4.75
N THR A 28 -12.65 15.45 4.88
CA THR A 28 -11.66 16.44 4.39
C THR A 28 -10.53 16.68 5.40
N CYS A 29 -10.79 16.60 6.71
CA CYS A 29 -9.77 16.80 7.75
C CYS A 29 -8.83 15.61 7.95
N ALA A 30 -9.20 14.39 7.57
CA ALA A 30 -8.35 13.19 7.71
C ALA A 30 -7.00 13.32 6.97
N CYS A 31 -6.96 14.11 5.88
CA CYS A 31 -5.77 14.27 5.05
C CYS A 31 -5.00 15.58 5.32
N HIS A 32 -5.57 16.53 6.07
CA HIS A 32 -4.92 17.80 6.42
C HIS A 32 -4.07 17.70 7.71
N HIS A 33 -4.34 16.70 8.54
CA HIS A 33 -3.45 16.26 9.60
C HIS A 33 -3.25 14.76 9.39
N PRO A 34 -2.24 14.35 8.59
CA PRO A 34 -1.92 12.93 8.48
C PRO A 34 -1.72 12.43 9.91
N ARG A 35 -2.56 11.46 10.32
CA ARG A 35 -2.22 10.62 11.46
C ARG A 35 -0.76 10.22 11.24
N PRO A 36 0.15 10.45 12.21
CA PRO A 36 1.58 10.40 11.94
C PRO A 36 1.89 9.09 11.22
N LEU A 37 2.21 9.20 9.94
CA LEU A 37 2.46 8.06 9.09
C LEU A 37 3.56 7.27 9.78
N ASP A 38 3.24 6.03 10.14
CA ASP A 38 4.08 5.29 11.07
C ASP A 38 5.50 5.20 10.52
N THR A 39 6.42 5.94 11.16
CA THR A 39 7.79 6.04 10.69
C THR A 39 8.59 4.78 10.97
N THR A 40 8.09 3.89 11.84
CA THR A 40 8.72 2.60 12.11
C THR A 40 8.32 1.56 11.07
N PHE A 41 7.19 1.74 10.36
CA PHE A 41 6.67 0.81 9.37
C PHE A 41 7.71 0.20 8.41
N PRO A 42 8.60 0.98 7.74
CA PRO A 42 9.58 0.39 6.83
C PRO A 42 10.56 -0.54 7.55
N TRP A 43 10.98 -0.17 8.75
CA TRP A 43 11.90 -0.97 9.56
C TRP A 43 11.22 -2.22 10.10
N ASP A 44 10.02 -2.08 10.65
CA ASP A 44 9.24 -3.20 11.19
C ASP A 44 8.94 -4.22 10.08
N SER A 45 8.54 -3.75 8.90
CA SER A 45 8.27 -4.62 7.74
C SER A 45 9.54 -5.33 7.24
N LEU A 46 10.70 -4.66 7.25
CA LEU A 46 11.97 -5.27 6.87
C LEU A 46 12.38 -6.35 7.87
N GLN A 47 12.22 -6.09 9.17
CA GLN A 47 12.52 -7.05 10.22
C GLN A 47 11.60 -8.26 10.11
N LEU A 48 10.28 -8.06 9.95
CA LEU A 48 9.32 -9.14 9.76
C LEU A 48 9.63 -9.97 8.51
N LEU A 49 10.01 -9.33 7.39
CA LEU A 49 10.45 -10.05 6.19
C LEU A 49 11.70 -10.91 6.43
N GLN A 50 12.68 -10.39 7.17
CA GLN A 50 13.91 -11.12 7.51
C GLN A 50 13.63 -12.29 8.46
N THR A 51 12.73 -12.12 9.42
CA THR A 51 12.29 -13.19 10.33
C THR A 51 11.49 -14.26 9.59
N MET A 52 10.57 -13.85 8.72
CA MET A 52 9.74 -14.75 7.91
C MET A 52 10.60 -15.60 6.97
N ALA A 53 11.51 -14.97 6.25
CA ALA A 53 12.30 -15.58 5.19
C ALA A 53 13.79 -15.23 5.39
N PRO A 54 14.52 -15.98 6.22
CA PRO A 54 15.96 -15.78 6.38
C PRO A 54 16.71 -15.97 5.05
N SER A 55 17.84 -15.28 4.89
CA SER A 55 18.71 -15.50 3.73
C SER A 55 19.19 -16.97 3.69
N PRO A 56 19.17 -17.62 2.53
CA PRO A 56 19.64 -19.00 2.42
C PRO A 56 21.14 -19.09 2.67
N THR A 57 21.59 -20.24 3.18
CA THR A 57 23.02 -20.51 3.45
C THR A 57 23.86 -20.59 2.18
N GLN A 58 23.26 -21.02 1.08
CA GLN A 58 23.87 -20.99 -0.25
C GLN A 58 23.19 -19.91 -1.09
N PRO A 59 23.95 -18.94 -1.64
CA PRO A 59 23.38 -17.92 -2.49
C PRO A 59 22.89 -18.55 -3.79
N CYS A 60 21.64 -18.25 -4.16
CA CYS A 60 21.17 -18.57 -5.49
C CYS A 60 21.86 -17.66 -6.51
N GLN A 61 22.21 -18.20 -7.68
CA GLN A 61 22.69 -17.38 -8.79
C GLN A 61 21.52 -16.64 -9.40
N HIS A 62 21.16 -15.51 -8.80
CA HIS A 62 20.15 -14.64 -9.41
C HIS A 62 20.77 -13.84 -10.54
N GLN A 63 20.08 -13.79 -11.68
CA GLN A 63 20.27 -12.68 -12.60
C GLN A 63 20.01 -11.37 -11.85
N GLN A 64 20.72 -10.33 -12.27
CA GLN A 64 20.68 -9.00 -11.66
C GLN A 64 19.23 -8.59 -11.32
N VAL A 65 18.96 -8.37 -10.03
CA VAL A 65 17.65 -7.93 -9.53
C VAL A 65 17.27 -6.69 -10.31
N HIS A 66 16.30 -6.82 -11.22
CA HIS A 66 15.86 -5.70 -12.04
C HIS A 66 15.15 -4.72 -11.12
N THR A 67 15.84 -3.73 -10.57
CA THR A 67 15.25 -2.82 -9.57
C THR A 67 14.18 -1.93 -10.18
N LEU A 68 13.11 -1.66 -9.43
CA LEU A 68 12.18 -0.59 -9.74
C LEU A 68 12.97 0.72 -9.91
N SER A 69 12.77 1.43 -11.02
CA SER A 69 13.64 2.55 -11.39
C SER A 69 13.69 3.62 -10.29
N ASN A 70 14.87 3.84 -9.70
CA ASN A 70 15.11 4.83 -8.65
C ASN A 70 14.66 6.24 -9.04
N THR A 71 14.72 6.57 -10.33
CA THR A 71 14.27 7.86 -10.86
C THR A 71 12.78 8.12 -10.65
N LEU A 72 11.96 7.06 -10.64
CA LEU A 72 10.52 7.15 -10.37
C LEU A 72 10.23 7.38 -8.87
N LEU A 73 11.21 7.09 -8.01
CA LEU A 73 11.07 7.06 -6.55
C LEU A 73 11.68 8.28 -5.85
N HIS A 74 12.58 9.03 -6.50
CA HIS A 74 13.38 10.05 -5.82
C HIS A 74 12.89 11.49 -5.99
N LYS A 75 11.85 11.73 -6.82
CA LYS A 75 11.38 13.09 -7.16
C LYS A 75 9.84 13.17 -7.30
N SER A 76 9.12 12.45 -6.45
CA SER A 76 7.66 12.39 -6.50
C SER A 76 7.04 13.49 -5.61
N HIS A 77 6.01 14.16 -6.11
CA HIS A 77 5.14 15.02 -5.27
C HIS A 77 4.44 14.15 -4.19
N PRO A 78 4.11 14.66 -2.99
CA PRO A 78 3.52 13.88 -1.89
C PRO A 78 2.41 12.88 -2.29
N GLN A 79 1.42 13.34 -3.06
CA GLN A 79 0.35 12.46 -3.56
C GLN A 79 0.86 11.35 -4.49
N GLN A 80 1.86 11.65 -5.33
CA GLN A 80 2.49 10.64 -6.18
C GLN A 80 3.27 9.63 -5.33
N ALA A 81 4.02 10.09 -4.31
CA ALA A 81 4.74 9.22 -3.39
C ALA A 81 3.79 8.27 -2.65
N ALA A 82 2.69 8.79 -2.10
CA ALA A 82 1.63 7.99 -1.47
C ALA A 82 1.00 6.98 -2.44
N THR A 83 0.76 7.39 -3.68
CA THR A 83 0.21 6.54 -4.73
C THR A 83 1.18 5.40 -5.15
N ILE A 84 2.48 5.69 -5.24
CA ILE A 84 3.52 4.68 -5.49
C ILE A 84 3.59 3.69 -4.32
N ALA A 85 3.66 4.21 -3.10
CA ALA A 85 3.72 3.42 -1.88
C ALA A 85 2.54 2.47 -1.79
N LEU A 86 1.31 2.98 -1.93
CA LEU A 86 0.10 2.15 -1.93
C LEU A 86 0.21 1.02 -2.94
N ARG A 87 0.64 1.32 -4.17
CA ARG A 87 0.72 0.31 -5.23
C ARG A 87 1.76 -0.76 -4.95
N ILE A 88 2.94 -0.38 -4.46
CA ILE A 88 3.99 -1.32 -4.06
C ILE A 88 3.48 -2.23 -2.94
N LEU A 89 2.86 -1.66 -1.90
CA LEU A 89 2.36 -2.42 -0.76
C LEU A 89 1.25 -3.40 -1.15
N GLN A 90 0.33 -3.00 -2.03
CA GLN A 90 -0.70 -3.89 -2.56
C GLN A 90 -0.11 -5.11 -3.28
N HIS A 91 0.94 -4.91 -4.09
CA HIS A 91 1.63 -6.02 -4.76
C HIS A 91 2.38 -6.92 -3.78
N LEU A 92 3.08 -6.35 -2.79
CA LEU A 92 3.75 -7.15 -1.75
C LEU A 92 2.74 -7.98 -0.95
N PHE A 93 1.62 -7.37 -0.55
CA PHE A 93 0.54 -8.06 0.16
C PHE A 93 0.03 -9.25 -0.67
N ALA A 94 -0.27 -9.04 -1.95
CA ALA A 94 -0.76 -10.10 -2.83
C ALA A 94 0.25 -11.24 -3.03
N ILE A 95 1.54 -10.92 -3.10
CA ILE A 95 2.61 -11.93 -3.21
C ILE A 95 2.67 -12.78 -1.96
N PHE A 96 2.74 -12.16 -0.78
CA PHE A 96 2.94 -12.87 0.49
C PHE A 96 1.64 -13.48 1.05
N SER A 97 0.47 -13.08 0.57
CA SER A 97 -0.79 -13.75 0.88
C SER A 97 -1.07 -14.95 -0.04
N SER A 98 -0.22 -15.18 -1.05
CA SER A 98 -0.43 -16.23 -2.03
C SER A 98 -0.21 -17.62 -1.40
N PRO A 99 -1.05 -18.62 -1.75
CA PRO A 99 -0.82 -20.02 -1.37
C PRO A 99 0.52 -20.59 -1.83
N GLY A 100 1.16 -19.96 -2.83
CA GLY A 100 2.47 -20.36 -3.31
C GLY A 100 3.64 -20.01 -2.38
N THR A 101 3.40 -19.22 -1.32
CA THR A 101 4.46 -18.82 -0.38
C THR A 101 5.08 -20.06 0.27
N PRO A 102 6.42 -20.15 0.42
CA PRO A 102 7.05 -21.37 0.89
C PRO A 102 6.60 -21.77 2.30
N GLN A 103 6.16 -23.02 2.47
CA GLN A 103 5.64 -23.53 3.74
C GLN A 103 6.67 -23.55 4.88
N HIS A 104 7.97 -23.54 4.56
CA HIS A 104 9.05 -23.55 5.55
C HIS A 104 9.40 -22.14 6.07
N TRP A 105 8.80 -21.09 5.52
CA TRP A 105 8.91 -19.73 6.07
C TRP A 105 8.09 -19.61 7.34
N ASP A 106 8.48 -18.68 8.22
CA ASP A 106 7.79 -18.52 9.51
C ASP A 106 6.39 -17.92 9.31
N ALA A 107 5.36 -18.75 9.53
CA ALA A 107 3.96 -18.38 9.32
C ALA A 107 3.47 -17.27 10.27
N ARG A 108 4.04 -17.15 11.48
CA ARG A 108 3.68 -16.06 12.41
C ARG A 108 4.25 -14.74 11.89
N ALA A 109 5.52 -14.72 11.53
CA ALA A 109 6.15 -13.53 10.96
C ALA A 109 5.50 -13.12 9.63
N GLN A 110 5.07 -14.08 8.80
CA GLN A 110 4.27 -13.82 7.61
C GLN A 110 2.94 -13.14 7.94
N HIS A 111 2.22 -13.66 8.94
CA HIS A 111 0.94 -13.08 9.36
C HIS A 111 1.10 -11.66 9.89
N GLU A 112 2.12 -11.42 10.72
CA GLU A 112 2.45 -10.10 11.23
C GLU A 112 2.86 -9.14 10.12
N LEU A 113 3.67 -9.60 9.15
CA LEU A 113 4.01 -8.81 7.96
C LEU A 113 2.76 -8.41 7.19
N LEU A 114 1.87 -9.36 6.88
CA LEU A 114 0.63 -9.08 6.14
C LEU A 114 -0.28 -8.10 6.89
N ASN A 115 -0.40 -8.24 8.21
CA ASN A 115 -1.16 -7.28 9.03
C ASN A 115 -0.54 -5.88 8.97
N ASN A 116 0.79 -5.77 9.07
CA ASN A 116 1.48 -4.50 8.99
C ASN A 116 1.28 -3.84 7.61
N LEU A 117 1.44 -4.61 6.53
CA LEU A 117 1.18 -4.15 5.16
C LEU A 117 -0.28 -3.68 4.99
N HIS A 118 -1.25 -4.48 5.45
CA HIS A 118 -2.67 -4.17 5.35
C HIS A 118 -3.04 -2.89 6.07
N HIS A 119 -2.54 -2.70 7.30
CA HIS A 119 -2.78 -1.48 8.06
C HIS A 119 -2.29 -0.24 7.31
N HIS A 120 -1.09 -0.30 6.74
CA HIS A 120 -0.49 0.81 6.02
C HIS A 120 -1.18 1.09 4.67
N ILE A 121 -1.62 0.04 3.95
CA ILE A 121 -2.46 0.16 2.75
C ILE A 121 -3.74 0.93 3.07
N HIS A 122 -4.47 0.48 4.10
CA HIS A 122 -5.74 1.10 4.49
C HIS A 122 -5.56 2.56 4.89
N HIS A 123 -4.47 2.89 5.60
CA HIS A 123 -4.14 4.28 5.93
C HIS A 123 -3.90 5.14 4.68
N LEU A 124 -3.16 4.64 3.69
CA LEU A 124 -2.91 5.36 2.44
C LEU A 124 -4.19 5.53 1.60
N GLU A 125 -5.08 4.54 1.59
CA GLU A 125 -6.36 4.59 0.87
C GLU A 125 -7.31 5.64 1.44
N GLN A 126 -7.31 5.86 2.76
CA GLN A 126 -8.07 6.94 3.39
C GLN A 126 -7.57 8.33 2.98
N CYS A 127 -6.27 8.45 2.67
CA CYS A 127 -5.63 9.72 2.36
C CYS A 127 -5.67 10.09 0.87
N LEU A 128 -5.75 9.10 -0.02
CA LEU A 128 -5.73 9.30 -1.46
C LEU A 128 -7.16 9.52 -2.00
N PRO A 129 -7.35 10.47 -2.93
CA PRO A 129 -8.65 10.64 -3.56
C PRO A 129 -9.02 9.36 -4.31
N ALA A 130 -10.31 9.03 -4.31
CA ALA A 130 -10.82 7.82 -4.97
C ALA A 130 -10.21 7.65 -6.38
N ASN A 131 -9.93 6.40 -6.77
CA ASN A 131 -9.23 6.02 -8.00
C ASN A 131 -9.69 6.76 -9.28
N GLY A 132 -10.95 7.23 -9.32
CA GLY A 132 -11.48 8.07 -10.40
C GLY A 132 -10.70 9.38 -10.63
N MET A 133 -10.10 9.98 -9.61
CA MET A 133 -9.33 11.22 -9.73
C MET A 133 -7.90 10.96 -10.21
N LEU A 134 -7.29 9.85 -9.80
CA LEU A 134 -5.99 9.36 -10.31
C LEU A 134 -6.05 9.07 -11.81
N SER A 135 -7.19 8.59 -12.31
CA SER A 135 -7.40 8.28 -13.73
C SER A 135 -7.26 9.49 -14.67
N LYS A 136 -7.42 10.72 -14.16
CA LYS A 136 -7.32 11.96 -14.95
C LYS A 136 -5.87 12.37 -15.22
N SER A 137 -4.91 11.93 -14.40
CA SER A 137 -3.49 12.26 -14.58
C SER A 137 -2.79 11.20 -15.42
N LYS A 138 -2.39 11.56 -16.65
CA LYS A 138 -1.62 10.68 -17.55
C LYS A 138 -0.31 10.21 -16.90
N THR A 139 0.35 11.08 -16.13
CA THR A 139 1.61 10.78 -15.44
C THR A 139 1.42 9.71 -14.37
N LEU A 140 0.40 9.85 -13.50
CA LEU A 140 0.08 8.86 -12.46
C LEU A 140 -0.31 7.50 -13.07
N ARG A 141 -1.09 7.53 -14.14
CA ARG A 141 -1.47 6.32 -14.88
C ARG A 141 -0.26 5.58 -15.45
N ASN A 142 0.66 6.29 -16.09
CA ASN A 142 1.87 5.69 -16.66
C ASN A 142 2.76 5.08 -15.57
N LEU A 143 2.87 5.76 -14.43
CA LEU A 143 3.60 5.28 -13.26
C LEU A 143 2.98 4.00 -12.70
N TRP A 144 1.66 3.95 -12.54
CA TRP A 144 0.93 2.73 -12.15
C TRP A 144 1.20 1.57 -13.09
N LEU A 145 1.06 1.78 -14.40
CA LEU A 145 1.34 0.75 -15.40
C LEU A 145 2.79 0.26 -15.36
N SER A 146 3.74 1.16 -15.04
CA SER A 146 5.15 0.80 -14.89
C SER A 146 5.38 -0.11 -13.68
N ILE A 147 4.77 0.23 -12.53
CA ILE A 147 4.84 -0.57 -11.31
C ILE A 147 4.17 -1.94 -11.53
N ASP A 148 3.00 -1.97 -12.18
CA ASP A 148 2.28 -3.21 -12.50
C ASP A 148 3.07 -4.10 -13.43
N LYS A 149 3.70 -3.53 -14.46
CA LYS A 149 4.56 -4.27 -15.37
C LYS A 149 5.78 -4.84 -14.64
N TYR A 150 6.33 -4.09 -13.69
CA TYR A 150 7.43 -4.56 -12.84
C TYR A 150 7.01 -5.77 -11.99
N PHE A 151 5.92 -5.68 -11.24
CA PHE A 151 5.44 -6.80 -10.41
C PHE A 151 4.92 -7.98 -11.23
N ARG A 152 4.36 -7.75 -12.42
CA ARG A 152 4.02 -8.83 -13.35
C ARG A 152 5.25 -9.65 -13.75
N ARG A 153 6.37 -8.99 -14.10
CA ARG A 153 7.62 -9.70 -14.43
C ARG A 153 8.13 -10.54 -13.26
N ILE A 154 7.93 -10.06 -12.03
CA ILE A 154 8.29 -10.76 -10.80
C ILE A 154 7.41 -12.01 -10.62
N GLN A 155 6.11 -11.91 -10.85
CA GLN A 155 5.19 -13.05 -10.83
C GLN A 155 5.49 -14.06 -11.95
N ASP A 156 5.78 -13.58 -13.16
CA ASP A 156 6.18 -14.41 -14.30
C ASP A 156 7.50 -15.15 -13.98
N PHE A 157 8.44 -14.51 -13.29
CA PHE A 157 9.67 -15.14 -12.81
C PHE A 157 9.38 -16.29 -11.85
N LEU A 158 8.51 -16.11 -10.85
CA LEU A 158 8.08 -17.20 -9.97
C LEU A 158 7.51 -18.38 -10.76
N HIS A 159 6.60 -18.10 -11.70
CA HIS A 159 5.94 -19.13 -12.49
C HIS A 159 6.92 -19.89 -13.38
N THR A 160 7.77 -19.18 -14.13
CA THR A 160 8.77 -19.79 -15.03
C THR A 160 9.84 -20.60 -14.30
N HIS A 161 10.08 -20.31 -13.02
CA HIS A 161 11.02 -21.03 -12.15
C HIS A 161 10.30 -22.00 -11.19
N ASN A 162 9.06 -22.40 -11.53
CA ASN A 162 8.25 -23.40 -10.83
C ASN A 162 8.15 -23.18 -9.32
N TYR A 163 8.10 -21.92 -8.88
CA TYR A 163 8.02 -21.58 -7.45
C TYR A 163 9.14 -22.20 -6.61
N SER A 164 10.32 -22.43 -7.20
CA SER A 164 11.47 -23.00 -6.51
C SER A 164 11.94 -22.12 -5.34
N THR A 165 12.74 -22.71 -4.43
CA THR A 165 13.35 -21.99 -3.31
C THR A 165 14.17 -20.78 -3.78
N CYS A 166 14.94 -20.92 -4.86
CA CYS A 166 15.68 -19.81 -5.44
C CYS A 166 14.78 -18.74 -6.08
N ALA A 167 13.64 -19.13 -6.63
CA ALA A 167 12.67 -18.17 -7.15
C ALA A 167 12.06 -17.33 -6.02
N TRP A 168 11.74 -17.95 -4.88
CA TRP A 168 11.26 -17.24 -3.70
C TRP A 168 12.34 -16.40 -3.01
N ASP A 169 13.59 -16.81 -3.04
CA ASP A 169 14.70 -15.97 -2.57
C ASP A 169 14.85 -14.70 -3.43
N TYR A 170 14.64 -14.80 -4.75
CA TYR A 170 14.57 -13.64 -5.63
C TYR A 170 13.43 -12.69 -5.23
N ILE A 171 12.24 -13.22 -4.95
CA ILE A 171 11.09 -12.44 -4.46
C ILE A 171 11.40 -11.73 -3.15
N ARG A 172 12.02 -12.45 -2.21
CA ARG A 172 12.44 -11.90 -0.92
C ARG A 172 13.38 -10.72 -1.10
N LEU A 173 14.37 -10.82 -1.98
CA LEU A 173 15.30 -9.72 -2.28
C LEU A 173 14.57 -8.51 -2.89
N HIS A 174 13.64 -8.74 -3.82
CA HIS A 174 12.81 -7.67 -4.39
C HIS A 174 11.95 -6.99 -3.33
N ALA A 175 11.31 -7.75 -2.46
CA ALA A 175 10.51 -7.22 -1.37
C ALA A 175 11.35 -6.39 -0.39
N HIS A 176 12.55 -6.87 -0.04
CA HIS A 176 13.49 -6.14 0.79
C HIS A 176 13.83 -4.77 0.17
N VAL A 177 14.19 -4.73 -1.11
CA VAL A 177 14.48 -3.50 -1.83
C VAL A 177 13.25 -2.56 -1.88
N CYS A 178 12.06 -3.10 -2.16
CA CYS A 178 10.82 -2.32 -2.14
C CYS A 178 10.54 -1.70 -0.76
N LEU A 179 10.71 -2.46 0.32
CA LEU A 179 10.51 -1.96 1.69
C LEU A 179 11.56 -0.92 2.09
N GLN A 180 12.81 -1.05 1.63
CA GLN A 180 13.82 0.00 1.81
C GLN A 180 13.39 1.31 1.14
N TYR A 181 12.79 1.26 -0.05
CA TYR A 181 12.27 2.45 -0.71
C TYR A 181 11.09 3.10 0.02
N MET A 182 10.32 2.33 0.80
CA MET A 182 9.19 2.89 1.56
C MET A 182 9.64 4.00 2.50
N GLY A 183 10.79 3.88 3.16
CA GLY A 183 11.31 4.96 4.00
C GLY A 183 11.55 6.27 3.24
N THR A 184 11.95 6.20 1.96
CA THR A 184 12.10 7.39 1.11
C THR A 184 10.75 7.94 0.67
N LEU A 185 9.81 7.08 0.27
CA LEU A 185 8.47 7.50 -0.12
C LEU A 185 7.72 8.14 1.05
N ILE A 186 7.79 7.55 2.25
CA ILE A 186 7.18 8.10 3.48
C ILE A 186 7.71 9.50 3.78
N ARG A 187 9.02 9.73 3.60
CA ARG A 187 9.61 11.08 3.76
C ARG A 187 9.10 12.07 2.73
N GLN A 188 8.84 11.65 1.50
CA GLN A 188 8.30 12.50 0.43
C GLN A 188 6.81 12.80 0.57
N MET A 189 6.08 12.06 1.40
CA MET A 189 4.66 12.31 1.68
C MET A 189 4.43 13.44 2.69
N LYS A 190 5.47 13.85 3.42
CA LYS A 190 5.45 15.00 4.34
C LYS A 190 5.64 16.30 3.57
#